data_AF-A0A358EHE6-F1
#
_entry.id   AF-A0A358EHE6-F1
#
_cell.length_a   1.000
_cell.length_b   1.000
_cell.length_c   1.000
_cell.angle_alpha   90.00
_cell.angle_beta   90.00
_cell.angle_gamma   90.00
#
_symmetry.space_group_name_H-M   'P 1'
#
loop_
_entity.id
_entity.type
_entity.pdbx_description
1 polymer ?
#
loop_
_entity_poly.entity_id
_entity_poly.type
_entity_poly.pdbx_seq_one_letter_code
_entity_poly.pdbx_strand_id
1 'polypeptide(L)'
;MTEEQSKVFQRVVSVAQTFLVEAMEKGAVTTTLIAEKVDFVATHMAPGENVDRKEVVAELIRRFSLWIGGASTLSDKTGHKDWLTAARRKDWRYWQRYRDFLEGKMSVKAVDALDDATNKILELLEDPLREGCWDRRGLVVGHVQSGKTGNYTGLICKAADAGYKIVIVLAGLHNNLRSQTQIRLEEGFLGYETSAKNDVVRYIGVGENGRDAEIRPNCATNRSDNGDFNTKVAKHLAISPEQRPWLFVVKKNKTVLDRLLKWIRNHVADSKDADGRPLVSGFPLLLIDDEADHASVDTGDQVVNKDGTVDDEYQPKAINSRIRKILHSFSRKAYVGYTATPFA
;
A
#
# COMPACT_ATOMS: atom_id res chain seq x y z
N MET A 1 -14.12 21.35 32.91
CA MET A 1 -15.34 20.60 33.28
C MET A 1 -15.23 20.13 34.71
N THR A 2 -16.32 20.25 35.47
CA THR A 2 -16.45 19.54 36.75
C THR A 2 -16.59 18.03 36.49
N GLU A 3 -16.35 17.20 37.50
CA GLU A 3 -16.46 15.74 37.37
C GLU A 3 -17.87 15.29 36.93
N GLU A 4 -18.88 16.02 37.40
CA GLU A 4 -20.29 15.82 37.04
C GLU A 4 -20.57 16.16 35.58
N GLN A 5 -20.06 17.30 35.09
CA GLN A 5 -20.14 17.67 33.67
C GLN A 5 -19.45 16.63 32.76
N SER A 6 -18.37 16.02 33.22
CA SER A 6 -17.67 14.95 32.49
C SER A 6 -18.49 13.68 32.35
N LYS A 7 -19.16 13.26 33.42
CA LYS A 7 -20.06 12.09 33.40
C LYS A 7 -21.25 12.31 32.46
N VAL A 8 -21.84 13.50 32.52
CA VAL A 8 -22.94 13.89 31.63
C VAL A 8 -22.50 13.90 30.17
N PHE A 9 -21.35 14.53 29.87
CA PHE A 9 -20.77 14.58 28.53
C PHE A 9 -20.57 13.18 27.95
N GLN A 10 -19.89 12.28 28.70
CA GLN A 10 -19.63 10.92 28.22
C GLN A 10 -20.92 10.10 28.02
N ARG A 11 -21.93 10.29 28.88
CA ARG A 11 -23.23 9.65 28.73
C ARG A 11 -23.93 10.10 27.45
N VAL A 12 -24.00 11.40 27.18
CA VAL A 12 -24.63 11.94 25.97
C VAL A 12 -23.90 11.46 24.72
N VAL A 13 -22.57 11.49 24.71
CA VAL A 13 -21.75 10.95 23.61
C VAL A 13 -22.05 9.47 23.35
N SER A 14 -22.08 8.64 24.41
CA SER A 14 -22.33 7.20 24.26
C SER A 14 -23.71 6.89 23.69
N VAL A 15 -24.75 7.57 24.15
CA VAL A 15 -26.12 7.33 23.70
C VAL A 15 -26.33 7.84 22.28
N ALA A 16 -25.83 9.04 21.96
CA ALA A 16 -25.89 9.59 20.60
C ALA A 16 -25.14 8.70 19.61
N GLN A 17 -24.02 8.12 20.02
CA GLN A 17 -23.29 7.13 19.23
C GLN A 17 -24.15 5.90 18.90
N THR A 18 -24.92 5.37 19.87
CA THR A 18 -25.83 4.23 19.63
C THR A 18 -26.88 4.53 18.55
N PHE A 19 -27.44 5.75 18.53
CA PHE A 19 -28.40 6.17 17.51
C PHE A 19 -27.81 6.32 16.11
N LEU A 20 -26.48 6.44 16.01
CA LEU A 20 -25.80 6.65 14.74
C LEU A 20 -25.28 5.35 14.12
N VAL A 21 -25.21 4.23 14.87
CA VAL A 21 -24.63 2.95 14.41
C VAL A 21 -25.21 2.46 13.09
N GLU A 22 -26.54 2.44 12.93
CA GLU A 22 -27.16 1.94 11.70
C GLU A 22 -26.87 2.86 10.49
N ALA A 23 -26.86 4.18 10.70
CA ALA A 23 -26.48 5.14 9.67
C ALA A 23 -24.98 5.04 9.33
N MET A 24 -24.14 4.68 10.31
CA MET A 24 -22.71 4.43 10.12
C MET A 24 -22.44 3.21 9.26
N GLU A 25 -23.17 2.11 9.47
CA GLU A 25 -23.05 0.89 8.65
C GLU A 25 -23.43 1.13 7.19
N LYS A 26 -24.35 2.07 6.94
CA LYS A 26 -24.81 2.46 5.60
C LYS A 26 -24.01 3.61 4.97
N GLY A 27 -22.98 4.13 5.66
CA GLY A 27 -22.17 5.26 5.17
C GLY A 27 -22.92 6.59 5.05
N ALA A 28 -24.04 6.75 5.75
CA ALA A 28 -24.97 7.88 5.62
C ALA A 28 -24.83 8.94 6.74
N VAL A 29 -23.70 8.95 7.46
CA VAL A 29 -23.50 9.87 8.59
C VAL A 29 -23.04 11.23 8.09
N THR A 30 -23.89 12.24 8.25
CA THR A 30 -23.58 13.65 7.97
C THR A 30 -23.41 14.43 9.28
N THR A 31 -22.73 15.58 9.22
CA THR A 31 -22.62 16.50 10.37
C THR A 31 -24.00 16.96 10.86
N THR A 32 -24.95 17.14 9.95
CA THR A 32 -26.35 17.45 10.24
C THR A 32 -27.01 16.33 11.04
N LEU A 33 -26.86 15.08 10.60
CA LEU A 33 -27.44 13.93 11.31
C LEU A 33 -26.84 13.77 12.71
N ILE A 34 -25.52 13.99 12.86
CA ILE A 34 -24.86 13.96 14.17
C ILE A 34 -25.47 15.03 15.08
N ALA A 35 -25.60 16.27 14.60
CA ALA A 35 -26.18 17.36 15.37
C ALA A 35 -27.63 17.07 15.79
N GLU A 36 -28.45 16.54 14.88
CA GLU A 36 -29.84 16.14 15.17
C GLU A 36 -29.91 15.08 16.27
N LYS A 37 -29.04 14.06 16.23
CA LYS A 37 -29.02 13.00 17.26
C LYS A 37 -28.49 13.51 18.60
N VAL A 38 -27.49 14.40 18.59
CA VAL A 38 -27.01 15.05 19.83
C VAL A 38 -28.10 15.92 20.45
N ASP A 39 -28.80 16.72 19.66
CA ASP A 39 -29.91 17.55 20.14
C ASP A 39 -31.03 16.68 20.73
N PHE A 40 -31.39 15.60 20.05
CA PHE A 40 -32.39 14.65 20.53
C PHE A 40 -32.00 14.05 21.89
N VAL A 41 -30.78 13.52 22.02
CA VAL A 41 -30.30 12.88 23.25
C VAL A 41 -30.14 13.89 24.38
N ALA A 42 -29.56 15.07 24.13
CA ALA A 42 -29.41 16.11 25.15
C ALA A 42 -30.77 16.59 25.68
N THR A 43 -31.79 16.66 24.81
CA THR A 43 -33.12 17.16 25.19
C THR A 43 -33.93 16.13 25.98
N HIS A 44 -33.86 14.84 25.61
CA HIS A 44 -34.72 13.80 26.18
C HIS A 44 -34.05 12.97 27.28
N MET A 45 -32.72 12.86 27.27
CA MET A 45 -31.98 11.96 28.17
C MET A 45 -31.07 12.70 29.16
N ALA A 46 -30.90 14.01 28.99
CA ALA A 46 -30.19 14.89 29.93
C ALA A 46 -30.96 16.22 30.18
N PRO A 47 -32.28 16.18 30.47
CA PRO A 47 -33.07 17.39 30.61
C PRO A 47 -32.60 18.23 31.80
N GLY A 48 -32.35 19.51 31.57
CA GLY A 48 -31.89 20.44 32.62
C GLY A 48 -30.41 20.36 32.96
N GLU A 49 -29.65 19.45 32.34
CA GLU A 49 -28.20 19.36 32.52
C GLU A 49 -27.46 20.31 31.56
N ASN A 50 -26.37 20.92 32.03
CA ASN A 50 -25.56 21.82 31.23
C ASN A 50 -24.61 21.03 30.30
N VAL A 51 -25.09 20.70 29.11
CA VAL A 51 -24.35 19.95 28.07
C VAL A 51 -23.87 20.90 26.98
N ASP A 52 -22.56 20.96 26.74
CA ASP A 52 -22.04 21.61 25.54
C ASP A 52 -22.28 20.72 24.31
N ARG A 53 -23.40 20.98 23.62
CA ARG A 53 -23.79 20.23 22.42
C ARG A 53 -22.76 20.36 21.30
N LYS A 54 -22.07 21.50 21.19
CA LYS A 54 -21.04 21.71 20.16
C LYS A 54 -19.83 20.83 20.43
N GLU A 55 -19.44 20.72 21.69
CA GLU A 55 -18.34 19.84 22.12
C GLU A 55 -18.68 18.36 21.90
N VAL A 56 -19.91 17.93 22.21
CA VAL A 56 -20.37 16.56 21.94
C VAL A 56 -20.38 16.26 20.43
N VAL A 57 -20.90 17.18 19.61
CA VAL A 57 -20.86 17.05 18.14
C VAL A 57 -19.42 16.97 17.64
N ALA A 58 -18.52 17.80 18.13
CA ALA A 58 -17.10 17.78 17.74
C ALA A 58 -16.41 16.46 18.12
N GLU A 59 -16.67 15.93 19.32
CA GLU A 59 -16.14 14.64 19.76
C GLU A 59 -16.71 13.48 18.94
N LEU A 60 -18.00 13.49 18.64
CA LEU A 60 -18.61 12.50 17.76
C LEU A 60 -18.06 12.58 16.34
N ILE A 61 -17.90 13.78 15.77
CA ILE A 61 -17.21 13.98 14.48
C ILE A 61 -15.80 13.41 14.56
N ARG A 62 -15.03 13.66 15.62
CA ARG A 62 -13.69 13.09 15.80
C ARG A 62 -13.71 11.55 15.84
N ARG A 63 -14.67 10.96 16.56
CA ARG A 63 -14.88 9.50 16.62
C ARG A 63 -15.31 8.91 15.28
N PHE A 64 -16.09 9.64 14.49
CA PHE A 64 -16.58 9.20 13.18
C PHE A 64 -15.62 9.49 12.02
N SER A 65 -14.77 10.50 12.12
CA SER A 65 -13.63 10.68 11.22
C SER A 65 -12.61 9.53 11.35
N LEU A 66 -12.62 8.84 12.49
CA LEU A 66 -11.90 7.57 12.69
C LEU A 66 -12.69 6.34 12.20
N TRP A 67 -13.99 6.49 11.90
CA TRP A 67 -14.76 5.48 11.20
C TRP A 67 -14.44 5.59 9.71
N ILE A 68 -13.57 4.69 9.26
CA ILE A 68 -13.23 4.50 7.86
C ILE A 68 -14.53 4.23 7.10
N GLY A 69 -15.08 5.25 6.44
CA GLY A 69 -16.15 5.06 5.46
C GLY A 69 -15.69 4.02 4.44
N GLY A 70 -16.58 3.09 4.06
CA GLY A 70 -16.24 2.02 3.13
C GLY A 70 -15.58 2.57 1.86
N ALA A 71 -14.50 1.93 1.40
CA ALA A 71 -13.75 2.40 0.25
C ALA A 71 -14.64 2.43 -1.01
N SER A 72 -14.86 3.62 -1.57
CA SER A 72 -15.53 3.78 -2.86
C SER A 72 -14.66 3.24 -3.98
N THR A 73 -15.21 2.39 -4.84
CA THR A 73 -14.48 1.78 -5.96
C THR A 73 -15.10 2.17 -7.29
N LEU A 74 -14.28 2.69 -8.20
CA LEU A 74 -14.59 2.80 -9.63
C LEU A 74 -13.76 1.76 -10.39
N SER A 75 -14.39 0.99 -11.26
CA SER A 75 -13.70 -0.08 -11.98
C SER A 75 -14.21 -0.23 -13.40
N ASP A 76 -13.28 -0.39 -14.35
CA ASP A 76 -13.59 -0.92 -15.68
C ASP A 76 -13.52 -2.46 -15.63
N LYS A 77 -14.59 -3.13 -16.07
CA LYS A 77 -14.68 -4.59 -16.12
C LYS A 77 -14.27 -5.16 -17.49
N THR A 78 -13.92 -4.33 -18.46
CA THR A 78 -13.45 -4.76 -19.78
C THR A 78 -12.21 -5.65 -19.66
N GLY A 79 -12.31 -6.88 -20.18
CA GLY A 79 -11.21 -7.85 -20.15
C GLY A 79 -10.88 -8.47 -18.79
N HIS A 80 -11.50 -7.98 -17.71
CA HIS A 80 -11.33 -8.47 -16.35
C HIS A 80 -12.12 -9.76 -16.13
N LYS A 81 -11.54 -10.68 -15.35
CA LYS A 81 -12.22 -11.93 -14.94
C LYS A 81 -12.17 -12.01 -13.42
N ASP A 82 -13.34 -12.07 -12.80
CA ASP A 82 -13.42 -12.26 -11.35
C ASP A 82 -12.74 -13.59 -10.97
N TRP A 83 -11.78 -13.52 -10.05
CA TRP A 83 -10.87 -14.65 -9.79
C TRP A 83 -10.60 -14.91 -8.31
N LEU A 84 -10.70 -13.90 -7.44
CA LEU A 84 -10.34 -13.99 -6.02
C LEU A 84 -11.44 -14.69 -5.20
N THR A 85 -11.52 -16.01 -5.32
CA THR A 85 -12.46 -16.84 -4.55
C THR A 85 -11.90 -17.22 -3.18
N ALA A 86 -12.75 -17.73 -2.29
CA ALA A 86 -12.31 -18.30 -1.01
C ALA A 86 -11.25 -19.41 -1.19
N ALA A 87 -11.36 -20.22 -2.25
CA ALA A 87 -10.39 -21.26 -2.57
C ALA A 87 -9.01 -20.68 -2.91
N ARG A 88 -8.93 -19.53 -3.60
CA ARG A 88 -7.65 -18.86 -3.89
C ARG A 88 -6.95 -18.32 -2.64
N ARG A 89 -7.67 -18.19 -1.51
CA ARG A 89 -7.18 -17.61 -0.25
C ARG A 89 -6.80 -18.63 0.83
N LYS A 90 -7.08 -19.92 0.59
CA LYS A 90 -7.04 -20.96 1.63
C LYS A 90 -5.66 -21.16 2.28
N ASP A 91 -4.59 -21.02 1.50
CA ASP A 91 -3.22 -21.36 1.92
C ASP A 91 -2.30 -20.13 1.97
N TRP A 92 -2.86 -18.95 2.20
CA TRP A 92 -2.10 -17.71 2.29
C TRP A 92 -1.24 -17.66 3.55
N ARG A 93 0.06 -17.46 3.38
CA ARG A 93 1.04 -17.44 4.48
C ARG A 93 1.66 -16.05 4.68
N TYR A 94 1.86 -15.28 3.62
CA TYR A 94 2.37 -13.91 3.72
C TYR A 94 1.33 -12.98 4.34
N TRP A 95 0.05 -13.12 3.98
CA TRP A 95 -1.00 -12.34 4.62
C TRP A 95 -1.18 -12.76 6.07
N GLN A 96 -1.19 -14.06 6.38
CA GLN A 96 -1.43 -14.53 7.75
C GLN A 96 -0.36 -14.04 8.73
N ARG A 97 0.93 -14.09 8.37
CA ARG A 97 2.00 -13.51 9.23
C ARG A 97 1.80 -12.02 9.47
N TYR A 98 1.31 -11.30 8.46
CA TYR A 98 1.18 -9.85 8.53
C TYR A 98 -0.04 -9.48 9.36
N ARG A 99 -1.13 -10.23 9.23
CA ARG A 99 -2.30 -10.16 10.09
C ARG A 99 -1.91 -10.37 11.56
N ASP A 100 -1.23 -11.48 11.87
CA ASP A 100 -0.79 -11.81 13.24
C ASP A 100 0.09 -10.69 13.82
N PHE A 101 1.00 -10.13 13.01
CA PHE A 101 1.85 -9.01 13.40
C PHE A 101 1.07 -7.72 13.68
N LEU A 102 0.04 -7.44 12.88
CA LEU A 102 -0.80 -6.25 13.05
C LEU A 102 -1.74 -6.36 14.24
N GLU A 103 -2.25 -7.55 14.55
CA GLU A 103 -3.11 -7.79 15.72
C GLU A 103 -2.38 -7.49 17.04
N GLY A 104 -1.05 -7.57 17.06
CA GLY A 104 -0.23 -7.10 18.18
C GLY A 104 -0.07 -5.57 18.29
N LYS A 105 -0.47 -4.81 17.26
CA LYS A 105 -0.25 -3.35 17.16
C LYS A 105 -1.54 -2.53 17.02
N MET A 106 -2.63 -3.13 16.57
CA MET A 106 -3.92 -2.45 16.37
C MET A 106 -5.10 -3.39 16.63
N SER A 107 -6.29 -2.82 16.77
CA SER A 107 -7.51 -3.60 17.04
C SER A 107 -7.82 -4.57 15.90
N VAL A 108 -8.38 -5.74 16.23
CA VAL A 108 -8.85 -6.75 15.26
C VAL A 108 -9.75 -6.12 14.18
N LYS A 109 -10.68 -5.24 14.57
CA LYS A 109 -11.54 -4.52 13.61
C LYS A 109 -10.76 -3.70 12.57
N ALA A 110 -9.65 -3.07 12.96
CA ALA A 110 -8.81 -2.31 12.03
C ALA A 110 -8.03 -3.25 11.08
N VAL A 111 -7.60 -4.41 11.59
CA VAL A 111 -6.97 -5.45 10.78
C VAL A 111 -7.96 -6.05 9.79
N ASP A 112 -9.20 -6.31 10.20
CA ASP A 112 -10.26 -6.82 9.32
C ASP A 112 -10.63 -5.78 8.25
N ALA A 113 -10.73 -4.49 8.60
CA ALA A 113 -10.95 -3.43 7.62
C ALA A 113 -9.81 -3.34 6.58
N LEU A 114 -8.56 -3.55 7.03
CA LEU A 114 -7.41 -3.65 6.14
C LEU A 114 -7.47 -4.92 5.28
N ASP A 115 -7.91 -6.05 5.82
CA ASP A 115 -8.15 -7.29 5.09
C ASP A 115 -9.11 -7.03 3.93
N ASP A 116 -10.28 -6.48 4.24
CA ASP A 116 -11.33 -6.21 3.26
C ASP A 116 -10.87 -5.21 2.19
N ALA A 117 -10.23 -4.11 2.59
CA ALA A 117 -9.72 -3.12 1.65
C ALA A 117 -8.68 -3.70 0.70
N THR A 118 -7.75 -4.51 1.19
CA THR A 118 -6.71 -5.13 0.35
C THR A 118 -7.24 -6.30 -0.48
N ASN A 119 -8.25 -7.04 0.00
CA ASN A 119 -8.99 -8.02 -0.81
C ASN A 119 -9.66 -7.31 -1.99
N LYS A 120 -10.32 -6.17 -1.74
CA LYS A 120 -10.98 -5.38 -2.78
C LYS A 120 -10.01 -4.86 -3.85
N ILE A 121 -8.81 -4.44 -3.44
CA ILE A 121 -7.79 -4.02 -4.41
C ILE A 121 -7.30 -5.23 -5.21
N LEU A 122 -6.97 -6.34 -4.56
CA LEU A 122 -6.43 -7.52 -5.22
C LEU A 122 -7.44 -8.16 -6.19
N GLU A 123 -8.72 -8.27 -5.82
CA GLU A 123 -9.74 -8.83 -6.72
C GLU A 123 -9.91 -8.01 -8.00
N LEU A 124 -9.60 -6.71 -7.97
CA LEU A 124 -9.65 -5.84 -9.14
C LEU A 124 -8.40 -5.94 -10.00
N LEU A 125 -7.30 -6.50 -9.48
CA LEU A 125 -6.16 -6.91 -10.29
C LEU A 125 -6.51 -8.19 -11.07
N GLU A 126 -5.65 -8.63 -11.99
CA GLU A 126 -5.85 -9.88 -12.71
C GLU A 126 -5.21 -11.05 -11.97
N ASP A 127 -5.77 -12.26 -12.13
CA ASP A 127 -5.15 -13.46 -11.57
C ASP A 127 -3.73 -13.64 -12.13
N PRO A 128 -2.68 -13.67 -11.29
CA PRO A 128 -1.31 -13.87 -11.76
C PRO A 128 -1.11 -15.22 -12.48
N LEU A 129 -1.97 -16.20 -12.22
CA LEU A 129 -1.95 -17.52 -12.88
C LEU A 129 -2.73 -17.54 -14.20
N ARG A 130 -3.48 -16.49 -14.54
CA ARG A 130 -4.18 -16.38 -15.82
C ARG A 130 -3.17 -16.32 -16.97
N GLU A 131 -3.38 -17.17 -17.97
CA GLU A 131 -2.60 -17.18 -19.20
C GLU A 131 -2.85 -15.94 -20.07
N GLY A 132 -1.87 -15.66 -20.93
CA GLY A 132 -1.91 -14.54 -21.86
C GLY A 132 -1.40 -13.23 -21.27
N CYS A 133 -1.51 -12.17 -22.06
CA CYS A 133 -1.04 -10.84 -21.70
C CYS A 133 -2.17 -10.02 -21.06
N TRP A 134 -1.84 -9.26 -20.02
CA TRP A 134 -2.74 -8.29 -19.41
C TRP A 134 -1.96 -7.13 -18.77
N ASP A 135 -2.59 -5.96 -18.77
CA ASP A 135 -2.10 -4.73 -18.14
C ASP A 135 -3.27 -4.18 -17.32
N ARG A 136 -3.13 -4.18 -16.00
CA ARG A 136 -4.16 -3.73 -15.08
C ARG A 136 -3.60 -2.62 -14.21
N ARG A 137 -4.30 -1.49 -14.15
CA ARG A 137 -3.85 -0.31 -13.41
C ARG A 137 -4.95 0.16 -12.47
N GLY A 138 -4.55 0.53 -11.26
CA GLY A 138 -5.43 1.08 -10.24
C GLY A 138 -4.78 2.24 -9.51
N LEU A 139 -5.62 3.07 -8.89
CA LEU A 139 -5.20 4.15 -8.01
C LEU A 139 -5.96 4.02 -6.69
N VAL A 140 -5.22 4.03 -5.59
CA VAL A 140 -5.74 4.04 -4.22
C VAL A 140 -5.51 5.43 -3.64
N VAL A 141 -6.60 6.12 -3.36
CA VAL A 141 -6.59 7.45 -2.77
C VAL A 141 -6.98 7.33 -1.30
N GLY A 142 -6.12 7.82 -0.41
CA GLY A 142 -6.38 7.84 1.03
C GLY A 142 -5.79 9.09 1.68
N HIS A 143 -6.44 9.59 2.74
CA HIS A 143 -5.98 10.79 3.44
C HIS A 143 -4.53 10.68 3.92
N VAL A 144 -3.87 11.82 4.14
CA VAL A 144 -2.52 11.85 4.74
C VAL A 144 -2.57 11.12 6.10
N GLN A 145 -1.59 10.23 6.35
CA GLN A 145 -1.52 9.35 7.53
C GLN A 145 -2.63 8.27 7.66
N SER A 146 -3.40 7.99 6.61
CA SER A 146 -4.43 6.93 6.61
C SER A 146 -3.91 5.48 6.63
N GLY A 147 -2.61 5.27 6.83
CA GLY A 147 -2.02 3.93 6.85
C GLY A 147 -1.77 3.32 5.46
N LYS A 148 -1.59 4.14 4.41
CA LYS A 148 -1.28 3.68 3.03
C LYS A 148 -0.17 2.64 2.96
N THR A 149 0.90 2.82 3.73
CA THR A 149 1.99 1.84 3.80
C THR A 149 1.54 0.49 4.35
N GLY A 150 0.69 0.47 5.37
CA GLY A 150 0.09 -0.77 5.84
C GLY A 150 -0.81 -1.42 4.78
N ASN A 151 -1.57 -0.59 4.06
CA ASN A 151 -2.42 -1.04 2.96
C ASN A 151 -1.63 -1.71 1.83
N TYR A 152 -0.62 -1.05 1.25
CA TYR A 152 0.16 -1.69 0.18
C TYR A 152 1.01 -2.83 0.70
N THR A 153 1.44 -2.84 1.96
CA THR A 153 2.15 -4.00 2.54
C THR A 153 1.22 -5.22 2.60
N GLY A 154 -0.02 -5.03 3.04
CA GLY A 154 -1.05 -6.08 3.01
C GLY A 154 -1.35 -6.56 1.58
N LEU A 155 -1.48 -5.63 0.63
CA LEU A 155 -1.65 -5.98 -0.78
C LEU A 155 -0.46 -6.78 -1.33
N ILE A 156 0.78 -6.39 -1.02
CA ILE A 156 2.00 -7.11 -1.42
C ILE A 156 1.99 -8.53 -0.87
N CYS A 157 1.64 -8.71 0.41
CA CYS A 157 1.54 -10.02 1.03
C CYS A 157 0.55 -10.91 0.28
N LYS A 158 -0.66 -10.42 0.04
CA LYS A 158 -1.72 -11.18 -0.65
C LYS A 158 -1.38 -11.44 -2.12
N ALA A 159 -0.75 -10.47 -2.80
CA ALA A 159 -0.30 -10.63 -4.18
C ALA A 159 0.79 -11.71 -4.29
N ALA A 160 1.74 -11.72 -3.36
CA ALA A 160 2.75 -12.76 -3.25
C ALA A 160 2.11 -14.15 -3.03
N ASP A 161 1.15 -14.25 -2.11
CA ASP A 161 0.40 -15.49 -1.88
C ASP A 161 -0.41 -15.92 -3.12
N ALA A 162 -0.95 -14.97 -3.89
CA ALA A 162 -1.72 -15.25 -5.10
C ALA A 162 -0.87 -15.72 -6.29
N GLY A 163 0.43 -15.39 -6.31
CA GLY A 163 1.38 -15.82 -7.34
C GLY A 163 2.11 -14.70 -8.07
N TYR A 164 2.00 -13.44 -7.63
CA TYR A 164 2.88 -12.37 -8.13
C TYR A 164 4.33 -12.64 -7.70
N LYS A 165 5.26 -12.58 -8.66
CA LYS A 165 6.65 -13.00 -8.45
C LYS A 165 7.62 -11.84 -8.34
N ILE A 166 7.33 -10.73 -9.01
CA ILE A 166 8.13 -9.51 -8.96
C ILE A 166 7.28 -8.42 -8.32
N VAL A 167 7.77 -7.86 -7.23
CA VAL A 167 7.16 -6.73 -6.53
C VAL A 167 8.14 -5.57 -6.56
N ILE A 168 7.78 -4.50 -7.26
CA ILE A 168 8.56 -3.26 -7.31
C ILE A 168 7.78 -2.18 -6.57
N VAL A 169 8.39 -1.59 -5.54
CA VAL A 169 7.84 -0.44 -4.81
C VAL A 169 8.66 0.78 -5.19
N LEU A 170 8.02 1.73 -5.87
CA LEU A 170 8.58 3.05 -6.15
C LEU A 170 8.35 3.91 -4.91
N ALA A 171 9.41 4.14 -4.14
CA ALA A 171 9.39 5.03 -2.99
C ALA A 171 9.62 6.48 -3.41
N GLY A 172 9.54 7.40 -2.43
CA GLY A 172 9.80 8.82 -2.63
C GLY A 172 11.19 9.15 -3.20
N LEU A 173 11.41 10.44 -3.46
CA LEU A 173 12.57 10.93 -4.24
C LEU A 173 13.92 10.73 -3.54
N HIS A 174 13.91 10.78 -2.21
CA HIS A 174 15.11 10.82 -1.40
C HIS A 174 15.43 9.46 -0.80
N ASN A 175 16.73 9.20 -0.61
CA ASN A 175 17.23 7.96 -0.02
C ASN A 175 16.59 7.65 1.34
N ASN A 176 16.39 8.67 2.19
CA ASN A 176 15.78 8.50 3.51
C ASN A 176 14.33 7.98 3.43
N LEU A 177 13.52 8.51 2.50
CA LEU A 177 12.14 8.04 2.30
C LEU A 177 12.13 6.59 1.82
N ARG A 178 13.01 6.26 0.88
CA ARG A 178 13.22 4.89 0.40
C ARG A 178 13.69 3.95 1.53
N SER A 179 14.65 4.37 2.36
CA SER A 179 15.13 3.60 3.52
C SER A 179 14.00 3.34 4.53
N GLN A 180 13.14 4.33 4.80
CA GLN A 180 11.97 4.15 5.67
C GLN A 180 10.96 3.15 5.08
N THR A 181 10.65 3.24 3.79
CA THR A 181 9.77 2.27 3.12
C THR A 181 10.36 0.86 3.15
N GLN A 182 11.67 0.74 2.93
CA GLN A 182 12.39 -0.54 3.02
C GLN A 182 12.28 -1.16 4.42
N ILE A 183 12.50 -0.38 5.48
CA ILE A 183 12.38 -0.89 6.87
C ILE A 183 10.96 -1.39 7.15
N ARG A 184 9.93 -0.67 6.71
CA ARG A 184 8.53 -1.08 6.90
C ARG A 184 8.20 -2.38 6.16
N LEU A 185 8.71 -2.55 4.94
CA LEU A 185 8.52 -3.79 4.16
C LEU A 185 9.38 -4.96 4.68
N GLU A 186 10.53 -4.67 5.27
CA GLU A 186 11.32 -5.66 5.99
C GLU A 186 10.54 -6.22 7.19
N GLU A 187 9.92 -5.35 7.98
CA GLU A 187 9.09 -5.76 9.12
C GLU A 187 7.79 -6.44 8.70
N GLY A 188 7.11 -5.93 7.66
CA GLY A 188 5.75 -6.36 7.31
C GLY A 188 5.68 -7.48 6.28
N PHE A 189 6.72 -7.70 5.46
CA PHE A 189 6.69 -8.69 4.38
C PHE A 189 7.90 -9.64 4.43
N LEU A 190 9.13 -9.12 4.47
CA LEU A 190 10.33 -9.97 4.44
C LEU A 190 10.48 -10.79 5.73
N GLY A 191 10.24 -10.16 6.88
CA GLY A 191 10.43 -10.73 8.21
C GLY A 191 11.87 -10.72 8.71
N TYR A 192 12.76 -9.96 8.06
CA TYR A 192 14.17 -9.90 8.46
C TYR A 192 14.83 -8.59 8.06
N GLU A 193 15.86 -8.23 8.82
CA GLU A 193 16.71 -7.08 8.57
C GLU A 193 17.75 -7.40 7.47
N THR A 194 17.81 -6.55 6.43
CA THR A 194 18.80 -6.69 5.35
C THR A 194 20.11 -5.98 5.71
N SER A 195 21.24 -6.64 5.49
CA SER A 195 22.56 -6.02 5.62
C SER A 195 22.90 -5.17 4.38
N ALA A 196 23.99 -4.39 4.45
CA ALA A 196 24.52 -3.69 3.27
C ALA A 196 24.98 -4.64 2.14
N LYS A 197 25.13 -5.94 2.43
CA LYS A 197 25.41 -7.01 1.46
C LYS A 197 24.16 -7.78 1.02
N ASN A 198 22.97 -7.33 1.46
CA ASN A 198 21.68 -8.01 1.28
C ASN A 198 21.58 -9.37 1.99
N ASP A 199 22.41 -9.61 3.01
CA ASP A 199 22.32 -10.80 3.85
C ASP A 199 21.26 -10.62 4.95
N VAL A 200 20.71 -11.74 5.42
CA VAL A 200 19.83 -11.76 6.61
C VAL A 200 20.67 -11.48 7.86
N VAL A 201 20.40 -10.36 8.54
CA VAL A 201 21.08 -10.02 9.81
C VAL A 201 20.38 -10.66 11.00
N ARG A 202 19.06 -10.41 11.12
CA ARG A 202 18.20 -10.95 12.17
C ARG A 202 16.74 -10.94 11.71
N TYR A 203 15.92 -11.76 12.35
CA TYR A 203 14.48 -11.72 12.15
C TYR A 203 13.85 -10.54 12.88
N ILE A 204 12.88 -9.89 12.23
CA ILE A 204 12.13 -8.74 12.74
C ILE A 204 10.68 -8.79 12.26
N GLY A 205 9.78 -8.10 12.96
CA GLY A 205 8.37 -8.01 12.62
C GLY A 205 7.73 -9.37 12.37
N VAL A 206 7.20 -9.58 11.16
CA VAL A 206 6.53 -10.83 10.77
C VAL A 206 7.41 -12.09 10.84
N GLY A 207 8.74 -11.95 10.98
CA GLY A 207 9.66 -13.07 11.16
C GLY A 207 9.98 -13.42 12.62
N GLU A 208 9.60 -12.59 13.60
CA GLU A 208 9.99 -12.78 15.02
C GLU A 208 9.41 -14.06 15.63
N ASN A 209 8.23 -14.47 15.18
CA ASN A 209 7.51 -15.59 15.77
C ASN A 209 8.04 -16.97 15.32
N GLY A 210 9.03 -17.03 14.42
CA GLY A 210 9.72 -18.26 14.02
C GLY A 210 8.88 -19.35 13.32
N ARG A 211 7.55 -19.21 13.29
CA ARG A 211 6.58 -20.18 12.74
C ARG A 211 6.80 -20.49 11.25
N ASP A 212 7.54 -19.63 10.55
CA ASP A 212 7.73 -19.70 9.10
C ASP A 212 9.16 -19.33 8.67
N ALA A 213 10.18 -19.91 9.31
CA ALA A 213 11.59 -19.68 8.93
C ALA A 213 11.89 -19.97 7.44
N GLU A 214 11.06 -20.78 6.79
CA GLU A 214 11.16 -21.12 5.35
C GLU A 214 10.57 -20.07 4.42
N ILE A 215 9.74 -19.16 4.92
CA ILE A 215 9.12 -18.11 4.11
C ILE A 215 10.00 -16.86 4.18
N ARG A 216 10.88 -16.74 3.19
CA ARG A 216 11.84 -15.65 3.08
C ARG A 216 11.83 -15.10 1.65
N PRO A 217 10.96 -14.13 1.31
CA PRO A 217 11.02 -13.45 0.02
C PRO A 217 12.45 -13.00 -0.27
N ASN A 218 12.81 -12.94 -1.54
CA ASN A 218 14.08 -12.38 -1.92
C ASN A 218 13.99 -10.85 -1.92
N CYS A 219 15.11 -10.17 -1.64
CA CYS A 219 15.17 -8.71 -1.73
C CYS A 219 16.42 -8.26 -2.48
N ALA A 220 16.22 -7.34 -3.42
CA ALA A 220 17.30 -6.77 -4.23
C ALA A 220 17.90 -5.49 -3.62
N THR A 221 17.22 -4.87 -2.67
CA THR A 221 17.59 -3.61 -2.03
C THR A 221 17.76 -3.80 -0.52
N ASN A 222 18.40 -2.85 0.16
CA ASN A 222 18.56 -2.90 1.61
C ASN A 222 18.28 -1.57 2.31
N ARG A 223 18.21 -1.60 3.63
CA ARG A 223 17.84 -0.45 4.47
C ARG A 223 18.85 0.70 4.53
N SER A 224 20.09 0.50 4.06
CA SER A 224 21.09 1.59 4.06
C SER A 224 20.75 2.67 3.02
N ASP A 225 21.19 3.92 3.23
CA ASP A 225 20.89 5.02 2.29
C ASP A 225 21.45 4.80 0.87
N ASN A 226 22.51 4.00 0.76
CA ASN A 226 23.10 3.57 -0.50
C ASN A 226 22.64 2.16 -0.92
N GLY A 227 21.62 1.62 -0.26
CA GLY A 227 21.05 0.29 -0.46
C GLY A 227 20.08 0.17 -1.63
N ASP A 228 19.99 1.21 -2.46
CA ASP A 228 19.15 1.22 -3.66
C ASP A 228 19.76 0.34 -4.78
N PHE A 229 18.93 0.04 -5.79
CA PHE A 229 19.30 -0.81 -6.91
C PHE A 229 20.45 -0.20 -7.72
N ASN A 230 21.54 -0.96 -7.83
CA ASN A 230 22.77 -0.49 -8.46
C ASN A 230 23.45 -1.60 -9.29
N THR A 231 24.48 -1.23 -10.04
CA THR A 231 25.16 -2.15 -10.96
C THR A 231 25.82 -3.34 -10.26
N LYS A 232 26.28 -3.19 -9.02
CA LYS A 232 26.89 -4.29 -8.25
C LYS A 232 25.82 -5.32 -7.90
N VAL A 233 24.68 -4.85 -7.38
CA VAL A 233 23.52 -5.67 -7.09
C VAL A 233 23.04 -6.40 -8.36
N ALA A 234 22.89 -5.69 -9.48
CA ALA A 234 22.44 -6.26 -10.75
C ALA A 234 23.31 -7.42 -11.28
N LYS A 235 24.63 -7.40 -11.05
CA LYS A 235 25.56 -8.45 -11.52
C LYS A 235 25.44 -9.78 -10.77
N HIS A 236 24.95 -9.74 -9.54
CA HIS A 236 24.89 -10.91 -8.66
C HIS A 236 23.47 -11.45 -8.46
N LEU A 237 22.46 -10.74 -8.98
CA LEU A 237 21.07 -11.14 -8.91
C LEU A 237 20.68 -12.00 -10.11
N ALA A 238 20.51 -13.30 -9.86
CA ALA A 238 19.85 -14.22 -10.78
C ALA A 238 18.46 -14.59 -10.23
N ILE A 239 17.40 -14.28 -10.98
CA ILE A 239 16.05 -14.78 -10.66
C ILE A 239 15.93 -16.18 -11.22
N SER A 240 15.56 -17.16 -10.38
CA SER A 240 15.23 -18.51 -10.83
C SER A 240 13.71 -18.75 -10.82
N PRO A 241 13.13 -19.48 -11.80
CA PRO A 241 11.68 -19.61 -12.00
C PRO A 241 10.85 -20.12 -10.82
N GLU A 242 11.44 -20.97 -9.99
CA GLU A 242 10.74 -21.63 -8.87
C GLU A 242 10.87 -20.88 -7.54
N GLN A 243 11.44 -19.68 -7.56
CA GLN A 243 11.77 -18.97 -6.32
C GLN A 243 10.58 -18.19 -5.71
N ARG A 244 10.81 -17.88 -4.44
CA ARG A 244 10.06 -16.96 -3.60
C ARG A 244 9.94 -15.58 -4.28
N PRO A 245 8.90 -14.78 -3.97
CA PRO A 245 8.71 -13.46 -4.55
C PRO A 245 9.92 -12.55 -4.32
N TRP A 246 10.22 -11.69 -5.28
CA TRP A 246 11.29 -10.70 -5.21
C TRP A 246 10.74 -9.32 -4.90
N LEU A 247 11.29 -8.67 -3.87
CA LEU A 247 11.01 -7.28 -3.52
C LEU A 247 12.14 -6.35 -3.99
N PHE A 248 11.75 -5.27 -4.66
CA PHE A 248 12.61 -4.14 -5.01
C PHE A 248 12.00 -2.87 -4.41
N VAL A 249 12.73 -2.16 -3.54
CA VAL A 249 12.32 -0.85 -3.03
C VAL A 249 13.25 0.22 -3.59
N VAL A 250 12.79 0.88 -4.64
CA VAL A 250 13.63 1.80 -5.44
C VAL A 250 13.08 3.22 -5.37
N LYS A 251 13.98 4.20 -5.36
CA LYS A 251 13.56 5.61 -5.40
C LYS A 251 13.12 6.00 -6.82
N LYS A 252 12.23 7.00 -6.93
CA LYS A 252 11.82 7.59 -8.21
C LYS A 252 12.94 8.46 -8.80
N ASN A 253 13.92 7.78 -9.41
CA ASN A 253 15.15 8.38 -9.90
C ASN A 253 15.51 7.81 -11.27
N LYS A 254 15.88 8.70 -12.19
CA LYS A 254 16.18 8.33 -13.58
C LYS A 254 17.25 7.24 -13.68
N THR A 255 18.39 7.43 -13.03
CA THR A 255 19.52 6.50 -13.13
C THR A 255 19.21 5.13 -12.50
N VAL A 256 18.55 5.09 -11.35
CA VAL A 256 18.14 3.85 -10.67
C VAL A 256 17.14 3.08 -11.52
N LEU A 257 16.11 3.74 -12.05
CA LEU A 257 15.12 3.11 -12.92
C LEU A 257 15.73 2.62 -14.24
N ASP A 258 16.68 3.37 -14.82
CA ASP A 258 17.41 2.92 -16.01
C ASP A 258 18.26 1.66 -15.73
N ARG A 259 18.86 1.55 -14.54
CA ARG A 259 19.59 0.33 -14.12
C ARG A 259 18.65 -0.85 -13.92
N LEU A 260 17.51 -0.64 -13.25
CA LEU A 260 16.51 -1.67 -13.03
C LEU A 260 15.94 -2.19 -14.36
N LEU A 261 15.58 -1.28 -15.27
CA LEU A 261 15.10 -1.63 -16.61
C LEU A 261 16.11 -2.47 -17.40
N LYS A 262 17.38 -2.05 -17.41
CA LYS A 262 18.46 -2.82 -18.07
C LYS A 262 18.61 -4.20 -17.46
N TRP A 263 18.57 -4.30 -16.13
CA TRP A 263 18.68 -5.59 -15.46
C TRP A 263 17.52 -6.53 -15.81
N ILE A 264 16.27 -6.04 -15.76
CA ILE A 264 15.06 -6.81 -16.13
C ILE A 264 15.21 -7.37 -17.55
N ARG A 265 15.56 -6.52 -18.52
CA ARG A 265 15.68 -6.92 -19.94
C ARG A 265 16.81 -7.90 -20.21
N ASN A 266 17.88 -7.85 -19.43
CA ASN A 266 19.08 -8.64 -19.70
C ASN A 266 19.13 -9.95 -18.88
N HIS A 267 18.45 -10.01 -17.72
CA HIS A 267 18.60 -11.13 -16.78
C HIS A 267 17.28 -11.80 -16.39
N VAL A 268 16.14 -11.16 -16.66
CA VAL A 268 14.81 -11.66 -16.24
C VAL A 268 13.94 -12.01 -17.45
N ALA A 269 14.11 -11.28 -18.56
CA ALA A 269 13.40 -11.56 -19.80
C ALA A 269 13.68 -12.98 -20.29
N ASP A 270 12.62 -13.71 -20.58
CA ASP A 270 12.62 -15.12 -21.00
C ASP A 270 12.06 -15.30 -22.41
N SER A 271 11.57 -14.21 -23.02
CA SER A 271 10.90 -14.20 -24.31
C SER A 271 11.10 -12.84 -25.00
N LYS A 272 10.48 -12.69 -26.17
CA LYS A 272 10.45 -11.43 -26.93
C LYS A 272 9.02 -11.09 -27.31
N ASP A 273 8.71 -9.79 -27.37
CA ASP A 273 7.44 -9.31 -27.92
C ASP A 273 7.41 -9.37 -29.47
N ALA A 274 6.30 -8.93 -30.07
CA ALA A 274 6.12 -8.91 -31.52
C ALA A 274 7.16 -8.03 -32.27
N ASP A 275 7.71 -7.01 -31.59
CA ASP A 275 8.75 -6.12 -32.11
C ASP A 275 10.17 -6.67 -31.85
N GLY A 276 10.30 -7.87 -31.28
CA GLY A 276 11.58 -8.50 -30.93
C GLY A 276 12.23 -7.94 -29.66
N ARG A 277 11.52 -7.14 -28.86
CA ARG A 277 12.05 -6.54 -27.62
C ARG A 277 11.99 -7.56 -26.47
N PRO A 278 12.96 -7.55 -25.54
CA PRO A 278 12.97 -8.46 -24.39
C PRO A 278 11.70 -8.34 -23.55
N LEU A 279 11.08 -9.48 -23.25
CA LEU A 279 9.82 -9.58 -22.52
C LEU A 279 9.95 -10.63 -21.40
N VAL A 280 9.35 -10.32 -20.26
CA VAL A 280 9.15 -11.26 -19.15
C VAL A 280 7.75 -11.85 -19.27
N SER A 281 7.70 -13.14 -19.58
CA SER A 281 6.46 -13.90 -19.74
C SER A 281 6.14 -14.76 -18.51
N GLY A 282 7.14 -15.33 -17.85
CA GLY A 282 6.99 -16.26 -16.73
C GLY A 282 6.67 -15.64 -15.38
N PHE A 283 6.95 -14.34 -15.17
CA PHE A 283 6.85 -13.70 -13.85
C PHE A 283 5.85 -12.54 -13.83
N PRO A 284 4.66 -12.70 -13.21
CA PRO A 284 3.72 -11.60 -13.03
C PRO A 284 4.30 -10.50 -12.13
N LEU A 285 4.21 -9.25 -12.61
CA LEU A 285 4.68 -8.05 -11.93
C LEU A 285 3.54 -7.37 -11.14
N LEU A 286 3.83 -6.98 -9.90
CA LEU A 286 3.11 -5.95 -9.17
C LEU A 286 4.04 -4.75 -8.97
N LEU A 287 3.66 -3.60 -9.53
CA LEU A 287 4.34 -2.33 -9.30
C LEU A 287 3.47 -1.46 -8.39
N ILE A 288 3.98 -1.14 -7.21
CA ILE A 288 3.39 -0.19 -6.27
C ILE A 288 4.08 1.15 -6.45
N ASP A 289 3.29 2.20 -6.65
CA ASP A 289 3.79 3.56 -6.77
C ASP A 289 3.34 4.38 -5.56
N ASP A 290 4.23 4.50 -4.57
CA ASP A 290 3.96 5.28 -3.37
C ASP A 290 4.13 6.77 -3.66
N GLU A 291 3.18 7.58 -3.19
CA GLU A 291 3.10 9.01 -3.52
C GLU A 291 3.04 9.23 -5.05
N ALA A 292 2.11 8.56 -5.74
CA ALA A 292 2.02 8.57 -7.21
C ALA A 292 1.89 9.97 -7.82
N ASP A 293 1.34 10.92 -7.08
CA ASP A 293 1.29 12.35 -7.42
C ASP A 293 2.67 13.01 -7.48
N HIS A 294 3.68 12.41 -6.88
CA HIS A 294 5.06 12.88 -6.92
C HIS A 294 5.88 12.11 -7.97
N ALA A 295 6.31 12.81 -9.03
CA ALA A 295 7.22 12.39 -10.11
C ALA A 295 6.74 11.30 -11.08
N SER A 296 5.77 10.49 -10.68
CA SER A 296 5.22 9.45 -11.54
C SER A 296 4.17 9.98 -12.51
N VAL A 297 3.47 11.06 -12.16
CA VAL A 297 2.67 11.86 -13.09
C VAL A 297 3.56 12.80 -13.89
N ASP A 298 3.25 12.95 -15.18
CA ASP A 298 3.95 13.89 -16.06
C ASP A 298 3.47 15.32 -15.80
N THR A 299 4.00 15.96 -14.75
CA THR A 299 3.70 17.38 -14.45
C THR A 299 4.65 18.35 -15.15
N GLY A 300 5.78 17.86 -15.69
CA GLY A 300 6.82 18.70 -16.29
C GLY A 300 7.63 19.53 -15.28
N ASP A 301 7.32 19.46 -13.99
CA ASP A 301 7.98 20.24 -12.94
C ASP A 301 9.43 19.77 -12.73
N GLN A 302 10.34 20.73 -12.57
CA GLN A 302 11.74 20.47 -12.25
C GLN A 302 12.02 20.80 -10.79
N VAL A 303 12.64 19.87 -10.07
CA VAL A 303 13.14 20.14 -8.72
C VAL A 303 14.45 20.88 -8.85
N VAL A 304 14.51 22.04 -8.18
CA VAL A 304 15.72 22.85 -8.09
C VAL A 304 16.41 22.53 -6.76
N ASN A 305 17.67 22.14 -6.84
CA ASN A 305 18.53 21.89 -5.69
C ASN A 305 18.74 23.17 -4.86
N LYS A 306 19.23 23.01 -3.63
CA LYS A 306 19.51 24.15 -2.73
C LYS A 306 20.53 25.15 -3.30
N ASP A 307 21.34 24.73 -4.27
CA ASP A 307 22.34 25.55 -4.97
C ASP A 307 21.81 26.22 -6.24
N GLY A 308 20.51 26.10 -6.54
CA GLY A 308 19.87 26.69 -7.71
C GLY A 308 20.02 25.87 -9.00
N THR A 309 20.67 24.70 -8.96
CA THR A 309 20.78 23.80 -10.11
C THR A 309 19.55 22.92 -10.26
N VAL A 310 19.22 22.52 -11.49
CA VAL A 310 18.17 21.53 -11.74
C VAL A 310 18.68 20.15 -11.34
N ASP A 311 17.87 19.38 -10.64
CA ASP A 311 18.18 17.99 -10.33
C ASP A 311 18.03 17.11 -11.59
N ASP A 312 19.16 16.80 -12.25
CA ASP A 312 19.23 15.94 -13.44
C ASP A 312 18.69 14.51 -13.21
N GLU A 313 18.65 14.10 -11.95
CA GLU A 313 18.14 12.80 -11.53
C GLU A 313 16.61 12.81 -11.32
N TYR A 314 16.03 13.99 -11.10
CA TYR A 314 14.60 14.25 -11.00
C TYR A 314 14.06 14.86 -12.30
N GLN A 315 13.66 13.98 -13.22
CA GLN A 315 13.06 14.37 -14.49
C GLN A 315 11.73 13.63 -14.64
N PRO A 316 10.57 14.19 -14.24
CA PRO A 316 9.29 13.47 -14.22
C PRO A 316 8.94 12.77 -15.54
N LYS A 317 9.15 13.46 -16.68
CA LYS A 317 9.01 12.86 -18.02
C LYS A 317 9.91 11.64 -18.23
N ALA A 318 11.17 11.74 -17.80
CA ALA A 318 12.09 10.62 -17.89
C ALA A 318 11.65 9.49 -16.97
N ILE A 319 11.36 9.79 -15.69
CA ILE A 319 10.91 8.83 -14.68
C ILE A 319 9.66 8.09 -15.15
N ASN A 320 8.60 8.80 -15.55
CA ASN A 320 7.39 8.21 -16.10
C ASN A 320 7.68 7.34 -17.34
N SER A 321 8.53 7.82 -18.25
CA SER A 321 8.97 7.02 -19.41
C SER A 321 9.65 5.71 -19.00
N ARG A 322 10.48 5.71 -17.95
CA ARG A 322 11.14 4.49 -17.45
C ARG A 322 10.15 3.57 -16.76
N ILE A 323 9.25 4.09 -15.93
CA ILE A 323 8.19 3.30 -15.28
C ILE A 323 7.36 2.58 -16.35
N ARG A 324 6.92 3.30 -17.40
CA ARG A 324 6.21 2.70 -18.54
C ARG A 324 7.03 1.64 -19.25
N LYS A 325 8.34 1.86 -19.46
CA LYS A 325 9.23 0.86 -20.09
C LYS A 325 9.44 -0.38 -19.23
N ILE A 326 9.52 -0.21 -17.90
CA ILE A 326 9.56 -1.32 -16.94
C ILE A 326 8.27 -2.12 -17.06
N LEU A 327 7.11 -1.46 -16.97
CA LEU A 327 5.81 -2.09 -17.16
C LEU A 327 5.75 -2.86 -18.51
N HIS A 328 6.05 -2.23 -19.63
CA HIS A 328 6.03 -2.89 -20.94
C HIS A 328 7.07 -4.02 -21.12
N SER A 329 8.01 -4.19 -20.19
CA SER A 329 8.92 -5.35 -20.19
C SER A 329 8.25 -6.61 -19.62
N PHE A 330 7.00 -6.55 -19.16
CA PHE A 330 6.23 -7.68 -18.66
C PHE A 330 4.94 -7.90 -19.46
N SER A 331 4.64 -9.17 -19.76
CA SER A 331 3.37 -9.59 -20.38
C SER A 331 2.19 -9.50 -19.41
N ARG A 332 2.44 -9.77 -18.13
CA ARG A 332 1.49 -9.85 -17.02
C ARG A 332 1.88 -8.85 -15.94
N LYS A 333 1.16 -7.72 -15.87
CA LYS A 333 1.56 -6.59 -15.03
C LYS A 333 0.38 -5.87 -14.39
N ALA A 334 0.53 -5.62 -13.09
CA ALA A 334 -0.35 -4.77 -12.31
C ALA A 334 0.42 -3.53 -11.86
N TYR A 335 -0.21 -2.36 -11.96
CA TYR A 335 0.26 -1.10 -11.39
C TYR A 335 -0.77 -0.60 -10.38
N VAL A 336 -0.35 -0.25 -9.17
CA VAL A 336 -1.20 0.37 -8.16
C VAL A 336 -0.53 1.62 -7.63
N GLY A 337 -1.07 2.78 -7.97
CA GLY A 337 -0.64 4.05 -7.39
C GLY A 337 -1.30 4.28 -6.04
N TYR A 338 -0.54 4.80 -5.08
CA TYR A 338 -1.03 5.23 -3.78
C TYR A 338 -0.79 6.73 -3.66
N THR A 339 -1.85 7.48 -3.37
CA THR A 339 -1.77 8.94 -3.29
C THR A 339 -2.66 9.51 -2.20
N ALA A 340 -2.34 10.71 -1.74
CA ALA A 340 -3.23 11.51 -0.89
C ALA A 340 -4.07 12.52 -1.69
N THR A 341 -3.79 12.70 -2.98
CA THR A 341 -4.46 13.70 -3.82
C THR A 341 -5.16 13.02 -5.00
N PRO A 342 -6.32 13.53 -5.44
CA PRO A 342 -7.04 12.93 -6.56
C PRO A 342 -6.42 13.24 -7.94
N PHE A 343 -5.27 13.92 -7.98
CA PHE A 343 -4.63 14.41 -9.22
C PHE A 343 -3.58 13.45 -9.79
N ALA A 344 -3.47 12.23 -9.23
CA ALA A 344 -2.46 11.23 -9.58
C ALA A 344 -2.82 10.31 -10.75
#